data_AF-A0A949TD83-F1
#
_entry.id   AF-A0A949TD83-F1
#
_cell.length_a   1.000
_cell.length_b   1.000
_cell.length_c   1.000
_cell.angle_alpha   90.00
_cell.angle_beta   90.00
_cell.angle_gamma   90.00
#
_symmetry.space_group_name_H-M   'P 1'
#
loop_
_entity.id
_entity.type
_entity.pdbx_description
1 polymer ?
#
loop_
_entity_poly.entity_id
_entity_poly.type
_entity_poly.pdbx_seq_one_letter_code
_entity_poly.pdbx_strand_id
1 'polypeptide(L)'
;MSFRIPKTLAEALRKASSPQPGNTATDIVIRGLVHELGDVQGMEPCIAVQLQMLEEKFEQLSKNIQEQPPASTDSRMEEKLEVLTDRVARIEGVLSALQSGGLGTSNNYRRKNSGNPYNQAGRPPQIQPLDEQTLALRLNVNIPTLKEKLETLNKQEFEEWSKNRDRSNYMWRFNEKDKLYHPVK
;
A
#
# COMPACT_ATOMS: atom_id res chain seq x y z
N MET A 1 12.28 -3.02 -48.17
CA MET A 1 10.97 -3.14 -48.84
C MET A 1 10.70 -1.87 -49.61
N SER A 2 10.12 -1.93 -50.81
CA SER A 2 9.73 -0.73 -51.57
C SER A 2 8.30 -0.35 -51.21
N PHE A 3 8.13 0.79 -50.56
CA PHE A 3 6.80 1.33 -50.25
C PHE A 3 6.23 1.99 -51.51
N ARG A 4 5.19 1.41 -52.12
CA ARG A 4 4.47 1.99 -53.25
C ARG A 4 3.02 2.22 -52.84
N ILE A 5 2.55 3.45 -52.97
CA ILE A 5 1.16 3.81 -52.71
C ILE A 5 0.31 3.43 -53.93
N PRO A 6 -0.82 2.70 -53.77
CA PRO A 6 -1.76 2.44 -54.86
C PRO A 6 -2.26 3.72 -55.52
N LYS A 7 -2.48 3.70 -56.85
CA LYS A 7 -2.91 4.90 -57.61
C LYS A 7 -4.21 5.51 -57.09
N THR A 8 -5.14 4.67 -56.67
CA THR A 8 -6.43 5.06 -56.07
C THR A 8 -6.25 5.84 -54.77
N LEU A 9 -5.32 5.41 -53.92
CA LEU A 9 -5.00 6.09 -52.66
C LEU A 9 -4.29 7.43 -52.93
N ALA A 10 -3.40 7.47 -53.93
CA ALA A 10 -2.74 8.71 -54.34
C ALA A 10 -3.72 9.78 -54.86
N GLU A 11 -4.74 9.38 -55.62
CA GLU A 11 -5.82 10.28 -56.05
C GLU A 11 -6.67 10.78 -54.86
N ALA A 12 -7.00 9.89 -53.93
CA ALA A 12 -7.73 10.26 -52.72
C ALA A 12 -6.94 11.25 -51.84
N LEU A 13 -5.63 11.00 -51.65
CA LEU A 13 -4.75 11.91 -50.91
C LEU A 13 -4.64 13.27 -51.58
N ARG A 14 -4.51 13.33 -52.91
CA ARG A 14 -4.50 14.60 -53.64
C ARG A 14 -5.79 15.39 -53.48
N LYS A 15 -6.93 14.69 -53.48
CA LYS A 15 -8.24 15.31 -53.27
C LYS A 15 -8.42 15.83 -51.84
N ALA A 16 -7.89 15.12 -50.85
CA ALA A 16 -7.96 15.50 -49.44
C ALA A 16 -6.91 16.56 -49.06
N SER A 17 -5.81 16.65 -49.81
CA SER A 17 -4.73 17.58 -49.52
C SER A 17 -5.05 19.02 -49.93
N SER A 18 -4.58 19.96 -49.13
CA SER A 18 -4.64 21.40 -49.37
C SER A 18 -3.22 21.98 -49.30
N PRO A 19 -2.93 23.10 -49.99
CA PRO A 19 -1.65 23.81 -49.87
C PRO A 19 -1.42 24.44 -48.48
N GLN A 20 -2.35 24.32 -47.54
CA GLN A 20 -2.21 24.79 -46.18
C GLN A 20 -1.30 23.87 -45.35
N PRO A 21 -0.42 24.42 -44.48
CA PRO A 21 0.42 23.64 -43.58
C PRO A 21 -0.44 22.78 -42.65
N GLY A 22 -0.08 21.50 -42.48
CA GLY A 22 -0.85 20.52 -41.70
C GLY A 22 -1.87 19.74 -42.53
N ASN A 23 -2.22 20.21 -43.72
CA ASN A 23 -3.15 19.54 -44.64
C ASN A 23 -2.50 19.13 -45.96
N THR A 24 -1.17 19.16 -46.06
CA THR A 24 -0.50 18.65 -47.25
C THR A 24 -0.64 17.13 -47.33
N ALA A 25 -0.46 16.56 -48.53
CA ALA A 25 -0.50 15.11 -48.71
C ALA A 25 0.50 14.40 -47.79
N THR A 26 1.66 15.02 -47.56
CA THR A 26 2.69 14.52 -46.63
C THR A 26 2.19 14.56 -45.19
N ASP A 27 1.55 15.64 -44.75
CA ASP A 27 1.03 15.77 -43.38
C ASP A 27 -0.10 14.77 -43.09
N ILE A 28 -0.97 14.50 -44.07
CA ILE A 28 -2.03 13.49 -43.96
C ILE A 28 -1.41 12.09 -43.80
N VAL A 29 -0.39 11.77 -44.59
CA VAL A 29 0.31 10.47 -44.49
C VAL A 29 1.04 10.35 -43.15
N ILE A 30 1.72 11.40 -42.70
CA ILE A 30 2.39 11.42 -41.40
C ILE A 30 1.39 11.19 -40.28
N ARG A 31 0.23 11.86 -40.29
CA ARG A 31 -0.86 11.64 -39.32
C ARG A 31 -1.32 10.18 -39.28
N GLY A 32 -1.61 9.61 -40.46
CA GLY A 32 -2.05 8.21 -40.54
C GLY A 32 -1.00 7.23 -40.04
N LEU A 33 0.28 7.45 -40.34
CA LEU A 33 1.36 6.59 -39.88
C LEU A 33 1.59 6.69 -38.37
N VAL A 34 1.54 7.90 -37.80
CA VAL A 34 1.67 8.10 -36.35
C VAL A 34 0.47 7.51 -35.60
N HIS A 35 -0.74 7.56 -36.16
CA HIS A 35 -1.91 6.90 -35.60
C HIS A 35 -1.72 5.38 -35.49
N GLU A 36 -1.22 4.74 -36.55
CA GLU A 36 -1.04 3.28 -36.59
C GLU A 36 0.22 2.79 -35.83
N LEU A 37 1.30 3.57 -35.85
CA LEU A 37 2.60 3.16 -35.31
C LEU A 37 2.91 3.72 -33.91
N GLY A 38 2.14 4.70 -33.45
CA GLY A 38 2.39 5.39 -32.18
C GLY A 38 3.59 6.35 -32.25
N ASP A 39 4.19 6.62 -31.09
CA ASP A 39 5.32 7.54 -30.96
C ASP A 39 6.62 6.90 -31.50
N VAL A 40 7.18 7.48 -32.56
CA VAL A 40 8.41 7.00 -33.20
C VAL A 40 9.55 7.92 -32.77
N GLN A 41 10.52 7.37 -32.02
CA GLN A 41 11.68 8.15 -31.54
C GLN A 41 12.40 8.85 -32.71
N GLY A 42 12.54 10.17 -32.60
CA GLY A 42 13.26 11.01 -33.56
C GLY A 42 12.39 11.65 -34.66
N MET A 43 11.07 11.44 -34.65
CA MET A 43 10.14 12.10 -35.57
C MET A 43 9.25 13.07 -34.81
N GLU A 44 9.56 14.35 -34.84
CA GLU A 44 8.64 15.39 -34.38
C GLU A 44 7.69 15.77 -35.54
N PRO A 45 6.40 15.42 -35.47
CA PRO A 45 5.44 15.92 -36.44
C PRO A 45 5.36 17.46 -36.35
N CYS A 46 5.08 18.11 -37.47
CA CYS A 46 4.91 19.56 -37.51
C CYS A 46 3.88 20.02 -36.46
N ILE A 47 4.09 21.18 -35.84
CA ILE A 47 3.22 21.73 -34.78
C ILE A 47 1.73 21.72 -35.18
N ALA A 48 1.42 22.02 -36.44
CA ALA A 48 0.05 21.99 -36.95
C ALA A 48 -0.59 20.59 -36.86
N VAL A 49 0.19 19.54 -37.11
CA VAL A 49 -0.23 18.14 -36.97
C VAL A 49 -0.41 17.77 -35.50
N GLN A 50 0.51 18.20 -34.63
CA GLN A 50 0.41 17.97 -33.19
C GLN A 50 -0.84 18.60 -32.59
N LEU A 51 -1.16 19.85 -32.97
CA LEU A 51 -2.35 20.55 -32.49
C LEU A 51 -3.63 19.83 -32.92
N GLN A 52 -3.74 19.41 -34.17
CA GLN A 52 -4.92 18.66 -34.65
C GLN A 52 -5.09 17.31 -33.93
N MET A 53 -3.99 16.61 -33.65
CA MET A 53 -4.05 15.37 -32.87
C MET A 53 -4.46 15.62 -31.42
N LEU A 54 -4.04 16.73 -30.82
CA LEU A 54 -4.46 17.12 -29.48
C LEU A 54 -5.95 17.50 -29.45
N GLU A 55 -6.43 18.21 -30.46
CA GLU A 55 -7.86 18.53 -30.63
C GLU A 55 -8.70 17.25 -30.73
N GLU A 56 -8.31 16.29 -31.57
CA GLU A 56 -9.02 15.02 -31.70
C GLU A 56 -9.02 14.20 -30.40
N LYS A 57 -7.88 14.11 -29.71
CA LYS A 57 -7.80 13.45 -28.40
C LYS A 57 -8.68 14.13 -27.35
N PHE A 58 -8.74 15.47 -27.38
CA PHE A 58 -9.58 16.23 -26.48
C PHE A 58 -11.08 16.00 -26.76
N GLU A 59 -11.49 15.95 -28.03
CA GLU A 59 -12.85 15.60 -28.43
C GLU A 59 -13.24 14.18 -28.00
N GLN A 60 -12.34 13.21 -28.18
CA GLN A 60 -12.55 11.83 -27.73
C GLN A 60 -12.70 11.75 -26.21
N LEU A 61 -11.85 12.47 -25.46
CA LEU A 61 -11.93 12.53 -24.01
C LEU A 61 -13.23 13.20 -23.54
N SER A 62 -13.63 14.30 -24.19
CA SER A 62 -14.89 14.99 -23.89
C SER A 62 -16.10 14.08 -24.14
N LYS A 63 -16.10 13.30 -25.23
CA LYS A 63 -17.16 12.33 -25.53
C LYS A 63 -17.19 11.21 -24.48
N ASN A 64 -16.04 10.67 -24.09
CA ASN A 64 -15.97 9.65 -23.03
C ASN A 64 -16.49 10.15 -21.68
N ILE A 65 -16.26 11.42 -21.34
CA ILE A 65 -16.80 12.03 -20.11
C ILE A 65 -18.31 12.26 -20.24
N GLN A 66 -18.80 12.66 -21.41
CA GLN A 66 -20.21 12.95 -21.63
C GLN A 66 -21.07 11.67 -21.80
N GLU A 67 -20.48 10.60 -22.29
CA GLU A 67 -21.09 9.27 -22.42
C GLU A 67 -20.96 8.43 -21.13
N GLN A 68 -20.16 8.84 -20.15
CA GLN A 68 -20.25 8.32 -18.79
C GLN A 68 -21.54 8.85 -18.15
N PRO A 69 -22.55 8.01 -17.88
CA PRO A 69 -23.72 8.48 -17.15
C PRO A 69 -23.25 8.92 -15.75
N PRO A 70 -23.71 10.06 -15.22
CA PRO A 70 -23.37 10.53 -13.87
C PRO A 70 -23.71 9.46 -12.82
N ALA A 71 -24.70 8.61 -13.10
CA ALA A 71 -25.06 7.46 -12.28
C ALA A 71 -23.90 6.47 -12.06
N SER A 72 -22.96 6.30 -12.99
CA SER A 72 -21.89 5.30 -12.82
C SER A 72 -20.80 5.74 -11.84
N THR A 73 -20.48 7.03 -11.82
CA THR A 73 -19.58 7.62 -10.82
C THR A 73 -20.30 7.81 -9.50
N ASP A 74 -21.56 8.23 -9.53
CA ASP A 74 -22.37 8.43 -8.33
C ASP A 74 -22.65 7.11 -7.64
N SER A 75 -23.10 6.06 -8.33
CA SER A 75 -23.29 4.73 -7.73
C SER A 75 -21.99 4.13 -7.20
N ARG A 76 -20.84 4.38 -7.86
CA ARG A 76 -19.53 3.94 -7.33
C ARG A 76 -19.10 4.74 -6.10
N MET A 77 -19.48 6.02 -6.02
CA MET A 77 -19.24 6.86 -4.85
C MET A 77 -20.17 6.47 -3.70
N GLU A 78 -21.45 6.21 -3.98
CA GLU A 78 -22.45 5.71 -3.04
C GLU A 78 -22.02 4.37 -2.44
N GLU A 79 -21.59 3.41 -3.27
CA GLU A 79 -21.05 2.12 -2.80
C GLU A 79 -19.83 2.33 -1.89
N LYS A 80 -18.91 3.23 -2.25
CA LYS A 80 -17.75 3.55 -1.40
C LYS A 80 -18.16 4.24 -0.09
N LEU A 81 -19.16 5.12 -0.13
CA LEU A 81 -19.69 5.80 1.06
C LEU A 81 -20.40 4.82 1.98
N GLU A 82 -21.13 3.85 1.45
CA GLU A 82 -21.77 2.78 2.21
C GLU A 82 -20.72 1.91 2.90
N VAL A 83 -19.69 1.47 2.15
CA VAL A 83 -18.56 0.70 2.72
C VAL A 83 -17.81 1.50 3.80
N LEU A 84 -17.62 2.81 3.62
CA LEU A 84 -17.00 3.64 4.64
C LEU A 84 -17.89 3.80 5.88
N THR A 85 -19.19 3.97 5.69
CA THR A 85 -20.18 4.06 6.77
C THR A 85 -20.18 2.78 7.61
N ASP A 86 -20.17 1.60 6.96
CA ASP A 86 -20.09 0.31 7.63
C ASP A 86 -18.78 0.10 8.39
N ARG A 87 -17.67 0.64 7.88
CA ARG A 87 -16.37 0.58 8.58
C ARG A 87 -16.35 1.50 9.77
N VAL A 88 -16.90 2.70 9.66
CA VAL A 88 -17.04 3.65 10.78
C VAL A 88 -17.94 3.07 11.86
N ALA A 89 -19.12 2.54 11.51
CA ALA A 89 -20.03 1.90 12.47
C ALA A 89 -19.37 0.72 13.20
N ARG A 90 -18.55 -0.09 12.52
CA ARG A 90 -17.76 -1.16 13.15
C ARG A 90 -16.70 -0.61 14.12
N ILE A 91 -15.98 0.45 13.73
CA ILE A 91 -14.98 1.09 14.59
C ILE A 91 -15.67 1.70 15.81
N GLU A 92 -16.80 2.38 15.63
CA GLU A 92 -17.60 2.95 16.73
C GLU A 92 -18.14 1.86 17.67
N GLY A 93 -18.56 0.71 17.14
CA GLY A 93 -18.96 -0.45 17.95
C GLY A 93 -17.80 -1.00 18.79
N VAL A 94 -16.60 -1.13 18.20
CA VAL A 94 -15.39 -1.55 18.92
C VAL A 94 -14.97 -0.52 19.96
N LEU A 95 -15.00 0.77 19.63
CA LEU A 95 -14.68 1.86 20.56
C LEU A 95 -15.68 1.92 21.72
N SER A 96 -16.97 1.75 21.44
CA SER A 96 -18.00 1.69 22.48
C SER A 96 -17.81 0.47 23.38
N ALA A 97 -17.48 -0.69 22.80
CA ALA A 97 -17.15 -1.90 23.55
C ALA A 97 -15.89 -1.76 24.40
N LEU A 98 -14.87 -1.02 23.93
CA LEU A 98 -13.65 -0.70 24.68
C LEU A 98 -13.93 0.31 25.80
N GLN A 99 -14.81 1.29 25.56
CA GLN A 99 -15.25 2.25 26.58
C GLN A 99 -16.09 1.58 27.67
N SER A 100 -16.98 0.64 27.31
CA SER A 100 -17.76 -0.15 28.27
C SER A 100 -16.97 -1.28 28.93
N GLY A 101 -15.94 -1.80 28.25
CA GLY A 101 -15.13 -2.96 28.64
C GLY A 101 -13.84 -2.63 29.38
N GLY A 102 -13.52 -1.35 29.58
CA GLY A 102 -12.44 -0.92 30.45
C GLY A 102 -11.20 -0.43 29.71
N LEU A 103 -11.25 0.81 29.24
CA LEU A 103 -10.09 1.70 29.21
C LEU A 103 -10.55 3.08 29.69
N GLY A 104 -10.44 3.30 30.99
CA GLY A 104 -10.79 4.56 31.63
C GLY A 104 -9.87 5.68 31.18
N THR A 105 -10.39 6.61 30.38
CA THR A 105 -9.90 7.99 30.39
C THR A 105 -10.51 8.71 31.58
N SER A 106 -9.95 8.47 32.77
CA SER A 106 -10.21 9.29 33.95
C SER A 106 -8.90 9.92 34.39
N ASN A 107 -8.63 11.12 33.87
CA ASN A 107 -7.66 12.04 34.46
C ASN A 107 -8.21 12.56 35.80
N ASN A 108 -8.26 11.69 36.80
CA ASN A 108 -8.51 12.07 38.17
C ASN A 108 -7.51 11.35 39.08
N TYR A 109 -6.38 12.02 39.32
CA TYR A 109 -5.43 11.73 40.40
C TYR A 109 -6.05 12.01 41.79
N ARG A 110 -7.26 11.52 42.04
CA ARG A 110 -7.84 11.49 43.39
C ARG A 110 -7.61 10.11 43.96
N ARG A 111 -6.59 10.05 44.82
CA ARG A 111 -6.43 9.05 45.88
C ARG A 111 -7.80 8.68 46.45
N LYS A 112 -8.27 7.48 46.16
CA LYS A 112 -9.22 6.78 47.03
C LYS A 112 -8.87 5.30 47.05
N ASN A 113 -8.22 4.95 48.14
CA ASN A 113 -8.16 3.61 48.68
C ASN A 113 -9.59 3.10 48.87
N SER A 114 -10.10 2.35 47.89
CA SER A 114 -11.30 1.53 48.04
C SER A 114 -11.02 0.19 47.38
N GLY A 115 -10.84 -0.83 48.21
CA GLY A 115 -10.55 -2.20 47.81
C GLY A 115 -11.56 -2.72 46.80
N ASN A 116 -11.05 -3.14 45.64
CA ASN A 116 -11.82 -3.77 44.58
C ASN A 116 -11.94 -5.28 44.90
N PRO A 117 -13.14 -5.90 44.90
CA PRO A 117 -13.32 -7.32 45.19
C PRO A 117 -12.72 -8.24 44.11
N TYR A 118 -12.33 -7.68 42.95
CA TYR A 118 -11.67 -8.38 41.86
C TYR A 118 -10.14 -8.24 41.85
N ASN A 119 -9.53 -7.73 42.93
CA ASN A 119 -8.14 -8.06 43.23
C ASN A 119 -8.09 -9.52 43.67
N GLN A 120 -8.27 -10.43 42.70
CA GLN A 120 -7.80 -11.79 42.88
C GLN A 120 -6.32 -11.68 43.21
N ALA A 121 -5.96 -12.18 44.39
CA ALA A 121 -4.60 -12.41 44.84
C ALA A 121 -3.91 -13.50 43.98
N GLY A 122 -4.09 -13.46 42.67
CA GLY A 122 -3.35 -14.25 41.70
C GLY A 122 -2.10 -13.48 41.36
N ARG A 123 -0.93 -14.09 41.58
CA ARG A 123 0.32 -13.57 41.04
C ARG A 123 0.11 -13.31 39.54
N PRO A 124 0.66 -12.22 38.97
CA PRO A 124 0.61 -12.01 37.52
C PRO A 124 1.07 -13.31 36.83
N PRO A 125 0.44 -13.73 35.71
CA PRO A 125 0.80 -14.95 35.00
C PRO A 125 2.32 -14.98 34.79
N GLN A 126 2.99 -15.94 35.42
CA GLN A 126 4.43 -16.10 35.24
C GLN A 126 4.65 -16.60 33.82
N ILE A 127 5.54 -15.92 33.09
CA ILE A 127 5.93 -16.37 31.77
C ILE A 127 6.61 -17.72 31.94
N GLN A 128 6.14 -18.72 31.19
CA GLN A 128 6.73 -20.05 31.21
C GLN A 128 8.05 -20.05 30.43
N PRO A 129 8.98 -20.97 30.74
CA PRO A 129 10.20 -21.12 29.96
C PRO A 129 9.86 -21.42 28.50
N LEU A 130 10.59 -20.77 27.59
CA LEU A 130 10.35 -20.84 26.16
C LEU A 130 11.38 -21.74 25.49
N ASP A 131 10.96 -22.45 24.45
CA ASP A 131 11.87 -23.11 23.52
C ASP A 131 12.54 -22.09 22.58
N GLU A 132 13.56 -22.54 21.88
CA GLU A 132 14.35 -21.69 20.99
C GLU A 132 13.51 -21.02 19.89
N GLN A 133 12.54 -21.74 19.33
CA GLN A 133 11.71 -21.23 18.24
C GLN A 133 10.75 -20.16 18.74
N THR A 134 10.08 -20.40 19.87
CA THR A 134 9.16 -19.40 20.44
C THR A 134 9.88 -18.18 20.98
N LEU A 135 11.09 -18.34 21.54
CA LEU A 135 11.90 -17.19 21.93
C LEU A 135 12.34 -16.37 20.72
N ALA A 136 12.79 -17.01 19.64
CA ALA A 136 13.19 -16.32 18.41
C ALA A 136 12.03 -15.48 17.84
N LEU A 137 10.82 -16.06 17.80
CA LEU A 137 9.60 -15.34 17.42
C LEU A 137 9.30 -14.16 18.34
N ARG A 138 9.40 -14.36 19.67
CA ARG A 138 9.14 -13.32 20.66
C ARG A 138 10.10 -12.13 20.55
N LEU A 139 11.39 -12.41 20.34
CA LEU A 139 12.43 -11.39 20.18
C LEU A 139 12.49 -10.82 18.76
N ASN A 140 11.64 -11.33 17.84
CA ASN A 140 11.62 -10.96 16.43
C ASN A 140 12.99 -11.15 15.74
N VAL A 141 13.63 -12.29 15.97
CA VAL A 141 14.93 -12.68 15.41
C VAL A 141 14.84 -14.06 14.76
N ASN A 142 15.79 -14.38 13.88
CA ASN A 142 15.90 -15.72 13.32
C ASN A 142 16.62 -16.67 14.30
N ILE A 143 16.30 -17.96 14.24
CA ILE A 143 16.93 -19.01 15.07
C ILE A 143 18.46 -18.98 14.97
N PRO A 144 19.08 -18.89 13.77
CA PRO A 144 20.55 -18.84 13.65
C PRO A 144 21.16 -17.63 14.36
N THR A 145 20.51 -16.47 14.27
CA THR A 145 20.97 -15.24 14.96
C THR A 145 20.87 -15.40 16.47
N LEU A 146 19.87 -16.12 16.97
CA LEU A 146 19.71 -16.39 18.39
C LEU A 146 20.83 -17.31 18.91
N LYS A 147 21.19 -18.37 18.16
CA LYS A 147 22.34 -19.23 18.46
C LYS A 147 23.66 -18.47 18.42
N GLU A 148 23.87 -17.70 17.36
CA GLU A 148 25.06 -16.86 17.22
C GLU A 148 25.21 -15.93 18.42
N LYS A 149 24.13 -15.29 18.88
CA LYS A 149 24.18 -14.40 20.05
C LYS A 149 24.38 -15.14 21.35
N LEU A 150 23.88 -16.36 21.47
CA LEU A 150 24.14 -17.20 22.63
C LEU A 150 25.61 -17.64 22.70
N GLU A 151 26.26 -17.88 21.56
CA GLU A 151 27.67 -18.29 21.47
C GLU A 151 28.64 -17.11 21.59
N THR A 152 28.26 -15.95 21.05
CA THR A 152 29.14 -14.76 20.99
C THR A 152 29.10 -13.89 22.24
N LEU A 153 27.94 -13.79 22.90
CA LEU A 153 27.76 -12.92 24.06
C LEU A 153 27.99 -13.67 25.37
N ASN A 154 28.50 -12.96 26.37
CA ASN A 154 28.49 -13.49 27.73
C ASN A 154 27.04 -13.55 28.28
N LYS A 155 26.81 -14.35 29.33
CA LYS A 155 25.47 -14.60 29.89
C LYS A 155 24.71 -13.30 30.23
N GLN A 156 25.39 -12.34 30.85
CA GLN A 156 24.80 -11.04 31.20
C GLN A 156 24.48 -10.18 29.98
N GLU A 157 25.36 -10.17 28.98
CA GLU A 157 25.16 -9.40 27.75
C GLU A 157 24.00 -9.98 26.92
N PHE A 158 23.84 -11.31 26.90
CA PHE A 158 22.69 -11.96 26.28
C PHE A 158 21.38 -11.60 26.99
N GLU A 159 21.37 -11.56 28.32
CA GLU A 159 20.22 -11.14 29.12
C GLU A 159 19.81 -9.68 28.82
N GLU A 160 20.76 -8.76 28.74
CA GLU A 160 20.49 -7.36 28.36
C GLU A 160 20.05 -7.22 26.90
N TRP A 161 20.70 -7.93 25.99
CA TRP A 161 20.34 -7.96 24.58
C TRP A 161 18.92 -8.47 24.37
N SER A 162 18.53 -9.54 25.07
CA SER A 162 17.18 -10.10 24.99
C SER A 162 16.14 -9.16 25.62
N LYS A 163 16.48 -8.51 26.75
CA LYS A 163 15.64 -7.47 27.37
C LYS A 163 15.32 -6.31 26.44
N ASN A 164 16.32 -5.80 25.72
CA ASN A 164 16.15 -4.69 24.79
C ASN A 164 15.29 -5.03 23.57
N ARG A 165 15.11 -6.33 23.27
CA ARG A 165 14.27 -6.80 22.15
C ARG A 165 12.89 -7.27 22.58
N ASP A 166 12.75 -7.73 23.81
CA ASP A 166 11.46 -8.15 24.34
C ASP A 166 10.59 -6.92 24.65
N ARG A 167 9.41 -6.83 24.02
CA ARG A 167 8.43 -5.77 24.28
C ARG A 167 8.00 -5.69 25.75
N SER A 168 8.09 -6.79 26.48
CA SER A 168 7.77 -6.88 27.90
C SER A 168 8.98 -6.65 28.82
N ASN A 169 10.15 -6.29 28.26
CA ASN A 169 11.41 -6.04 28.97
C ASN A 169 11.88 -7.22 29.86
N TYR A 170 11.62 -8.46 29.47
CA TYR A 170 12.18 -9.64 30.15
C TYR A 170 13.57 -9.94 29.62
N MET A 171 14.49 -10.20 30.54
CA MET A 171 15.75 -10.86 30.23
C MET A 171 15.50 -12.34 30.04
N TRP A 172 16.18 -12.98 29.09
CA TRP A 172 16.05 -14.40 28.84
C TRP A 172 17.37 -15.10 29.11
N ARG A 173 17.34 -16.12 29.97
CA ARG A 173 18.51 -16.92 30.31
C ARG A 173 18.36 -18.33 29.78
N PHE A 174 19.33 -18.77 28.99
CA PHE A 174 19.40 -20.17 28.57
C PHE A 174 19.82 -21.08 29.72
N ASN A 175 19.10 -22.17 29.91
CA ASN A 175 19.46 -23.22 30.87
C ASN A 175 19.86 -24.49 30.11
N GLU A 176 21.10 -24.94 30.31
CA GLU A 176 21.66 -26.10 29.59
C GLU A 176 20.98 -27.43 29.99
N LYS A 177 20.36 -27.50 31.18
CA LYS A 177 19.77 -28.74 31.71
C LYS A 177 18.46 -29.13 31.02
N ASP A 178 17.61 -28.15 30.75
CA ASP A 178 16.31 -28.33 30.11
C ASP A 178 16.29 -27.84 28.64
N LYS A 179 17.35 -27.15 28.20
CA LYS A 179 17.47 -26.52 26.87
C LYS A 179 16.35 -25.50 26.62
N LEU A 180 15.85 -24.87 27.68
CA LEU A 180 14.83 -23.84 27.63
C LEU A 180 15.38 -22.49 28.08
N TYR A 181 14.71 -21.43 27.62
CA TYR A 181 14.99 -20.06 27.99
C TYR A 181 14.05 -19.62 29.10
N HIS A 182 14.61 -19.24 30.24
CA HIS A 182 13.87 -18.82 31.42
C HIS A 182 13.78 -17.30 31.49
N PRO A 183 12.60 -16.73 31.79
CA PRO A 183 12.47 -15.30 31.97
C PRO A 183 13.10 -14.86 33.30
N VAL A 184 13.90 -13.81 33.23
CA VAL A 184 14.53 -13.10 34.34
C VAL A 184 14.03 -11.66 34.29
N LYS A 185 13.72 -11.09 35.45
CA LYS A 185 13.16 -9.73 35.57
C LYS A 185 14.16 -8.77 36.16
#